data_AF-A0A969TZD8-F1
#
_entry.id   AF-A0A969TZD8-F1
#
_cell.length_a   1.000
_cell.length_b   1.000
_cell.length_c   1.000
_cell.angle_alpha   90.00
_cell.angle_beta   90.00
_cell.angle_gamma   90.00
#
_symmetry.space_group_name_H-M   'P 1'
#
loop_
_entity.id
_entity.type
_entity.pdbx_description
1 polymer ?
#
loop_
_entity_poly.entity_id
_entity_poly.type
_entity_poly.pdbx_seq_one_letter_code
_entity_poly.pdbx_strand_id
1 'polypeptide(L)'
;MLGELPLFGLASILVPYPYAWRYQKTNADYLVSHGAAVRLDDETLAQTLLPALRDLLHTPSHLAEMRAAAKALAQPHGAESIARLMTELAGAR
;
A
#
# COMPACT_ATOMS: atom_id res chain seq x y z
N MET A 1 -7.82 1.92 4.16
CA MET A 1 -6.64 2.52 4.80
C MET A 1 -5.51 1.51 4.67
N LEU A 2 -4.35 1.93 4.17
CA LEU A 2 -3.16 1.10 3.97
C LEU A 2 -1.88 1.84 4.42
N GLY A 3 -2.00 2.87 5.26
CA GLY A 3 -0.88 3.78 5.59
C GLY A 3 0.19 3.13 6.47
N GLU A 4 -0.17 2.08 7.19
CA GLU A 4 0.70 1.32 8.06
C GLU A 4 1.75 0.53 7.26
N LEU A 5 1.38 -0.03 6.10
CA LEU A 5 2.32 -0.83 5.30
C LEU A 5 3.49 0.02 4.79
N PRO A 6 3.29 1.20 4.16
CA PRO A 6 4.36 2.13 3.86
C PRO A 6 5.14 2.58 5.08
N LEU A 7 4.47 2.90 6.19
CA LEU A 7 5.13 3.38 7.41
C LEU A 7 6.17 2.37 7.93
N PHE A 8 5.85 1.08 7.87
CA PHE A 8 6.75 -0.01 8.26
C PHE A 8 7.63 -0.54 7.10
N GLY A 9 7.51 0.02 5.89
CA GLY A 9 8.27 -0.42 4.72
C GLY A 9 7.98 -1.86 4.31
N LEU A 10 6.72 -2.29 4.44
CA LEU A 10 6.29 -3.66 4.17
C LEU A 10 5.87 -3.83 2.71
N ALA A 11 6.61 -4.66 1.97
CA ALA A 11 6.12 -5.24 0.74
C ALA A 11 4.88 -6.10 1.03
N SER A 12 3.85 -5.99 0.20
CA SER A 12 2.55 -6.60 0.48
C SER A 12 1.92 -7.26 -0.74
N ILE A 13 1.18 -8.35 -0.50
CA ILE A 13 0.21 -8.90 -1.44
C ILE A 13 -1.17 -8.43 -0.98
N LEU A 14 -1.87 -7.69 -1.82
CA LEU A 14 -3.16 -7.08 -1.51
C LEU A 14 -4.27 -7.79 -2.29
N VAL A 15 -5.32 -8.19 -1.58
CA VAL A 15 -6.51 -8.84 -2.16
C VAL A 15 -7.72 -7.97 -1.82
N PRO A 16 -8.06 -6.98 -2.66
CA PRO A 16 -9.22 -6.13 -2.41
C PRO A 16 -10.51 -6.95 -2.45
N TYR A 17 -11.36 -6.78 -1.44
CA TYR A 17 -12.63 -7.48 -1.38
C TYR A 17 -13.57 -7.00 -2.50
N PRO A 18 -14.11 -7.88 -3.36
CA PRO A 18 -14.83 -7.48 -4.57
C PRO A 18 -16.16 -6.76 -4.28
N TYR A 19 -16.75 -7.00 -3.10
CA TYR A 19 -18.01 -6.37 -2.67
C TYR A 19 -17.79 -5.12 -1.80
N ALA A 20 -16.53 -4.78 -1.47
CA ALA A 20 -16.24 -3.51 -0.82
C ALA A 20 -16.36 -2.37 -1.84
N TRP A 21 -16.81 -1.20 -1.37
CA TRP A 21 -16.81 0.03 -2.16
C TRP A 21 -15.43 0.26 -2.82
N ARG A 22 -15.39 0.88 -4.01
CA ARG A 22 -14.23 0.98 -4.94
C ARG A 22 -12.88 1.37 -4.32
N TYR A 23 -12.87 1.95 -3.12
CA TYR A 23 -11.68 2.47 -2.43
C TYR A 23 -10.62 1.42 -2.08
N GLN A 24 -10.97 0.16 -1.79
CA GLN A 24 -9.94 -0.85 -1.49
C GLN A 24 -9.05 -1.10 -2.71
N LYS A 25 -9.68 -1.23 -3.88
CA LYS A 25 -8.97 -1.40 -5.15
C LYS A 25 -8.12 -0.18 -5.47
N THR A 26 -8.65 1.03 -5.33
CA THR A 26 -7.88 2.27 -5.56
C THR A 26 -6.64 2.35 -4.67
N ASN A 27 -6.76 2.03 -3.38
CA ASN A 27 -5.61 2.04 -2.48
C ASN A 27 -4.58 0.96 -2.85
N ALA A 28 -5.02 -0.24 -3.22
CA ALA A 28 -4.12 -1.30 -3.65
C ALA A 28 -3.40 -0.94 -4.96
N ASP A 29 -4.15 -0.44 -5.95
CA ASP A 29 -3.60 0.00 -7.24
C ASP A 29 -2.57 1.13 -7.07
N TYR A 30 -2.77 2.04 -6.09
CA TYR A 30 -1.78 3.06 -5.75
C TYR A 30 -0.45 2.45 -5.26
N LEU A 31 -0.50 1.45 -4.37
CA LEU A 31 0.74 0.80 -3.91
C LEU A 31 1.40 -0.02 -5.03
N VAL A 32 0.60 -0.73 -5.84
CA VAL A 32 1.09 -1.52 -6.97
C VAL A 32 1.77 -0.64 -8.03
N SER A 33 1.18 0.50 -8.38
CA SER A 33 1.74 1.40 -9.40
C SER A 33 3.09 2.01 -9.00
N HIS A 34 3.39 2.03 -7.70
CA HIS A 34 4.67 2.47 -7.15
C HIS A 34 5.62 1.30 -6.84
N GLY A 35 5.26 0.05 -7.17
CA GLY A 35 6.08 -1.13 -6.90
C GLY A 35 6.11 -1.56 -5.42
N ALA A 36 5.25 -1.02 -4.57
CA ALA A 36 5.20 -1.34 -3.14
C ALA A 36 4.39 -2.61 -2.82
N ALA A 37 3.58 -3.09 -3.77
CA ALA A 37 2.70 -4.21 -3.58
C ALA A 37 2.45 -4.99 -4.88
N VAL A 38 1.92 -6.21 -4.73
CA VAL A 38 1.26 -6.95 -5.81
C VAL A 38 -0.22 -7.06 -5.46
N ARG A 39 -1.11 -6.85 -6.44
CA ARG A 39 -2.55 -7.06 -6.26
C ARG A 39 -2.96 -8.40 -6.86
N LEU A 40 -3.70 -9.20 -6.10
CA LEU A 40 -4.39 -10.38 -6.59
C LEU A 40 -5.90 -10.14 -6.57
N ASP A 41 -6.61 -10.89 -7.40
CA ASP A 41 -8.07 -10.87 -7.45
C ASP A 41 -8.64 -11.99 -6.56
N ASP A 42 -9.66 -11.67 -5.77
CA ASP A 42 -10.28 -12.59 -4.80
C ASP A 42 -10.80 -13.86 -5.49
N GLU A 43 -11.38 -13.72 -6.68
CA GLU A 43 -11.95 -14.80 -7.47
C GLU A 43 -10.92 -15.87 -7.90
N THR A 44 -9.65 -15.49 -7.97
CA THR A 44 -8.54 -16.37 -8.40
C THR A 44 -7.50 -16.57 -7.30
N LEU A 45 -7.81 -16.18 -6.06
CA LEU A 45 -6.84 -16.14 -4.97
C LEU A 45 -6.26 -17.52 -4.66
N ALA A 46 -7.10 -18.56 -4.65
CA ALA A 46 -6.68 -19.93 -4.34
C ALA A 46 -5.60 -20.45 -5.29
N GLN A 47 -5.63 -20.01 -6.55
CA GLN A 47 -4.69 -20.42 -7.59
C GLN A 47 -3.44 -19.51 -7.62
N THR A 48 -3.60 -18.22 -7.29
CA THR A 48 -2.57 -17.20 -7.52
C THR A 48 -1.74 -16.85 -6.29
N LEU A 49 -2.25 -17.07 -5.07
CA LEU A 49 -1.56 -16.68 -3.84
C LEU A 49 -0.25 -17.41 -3.63
N LEU A 50 -0.26 -18.74 -3.75
CA LEU A 50 0.94 -19.56 -3.50
C LEU A 50 2.06 -19.29 -4.52
N PRO A 51 1.78 -19.18 -5.83
CA PRO A 51 2.77 -18.71 -6.81
C PRO A 51 3.35 -17.34 -6.46
N ALA A 52 2.50 -16.33 -6.23
CA ALA A 52 2.97 -14.96 -5.93
C ALA A 52 3.83 -14.90 -4.66
N LEU A 53 3.44 -15.64 -3.61
CA LEU A 53 4.22 -15.75 -2.39
C LEU A 53 5.58 -16.41 -2.64
N ARG A 54 5.62 -17.50 -3.42
CA ARG A 54 6.87 -18.18 -3.76
C ARG A 54 7.79 -17.28 -4.57
N ASP A 55 7.28 -16.57 -5.56
CA ASP A 55 8.09 -15.69 -6.41
C ASP A 55 8.77 -14.59 -5.57
N LEU A 56 8.03 -13.98 -4.63
CA LEU A 56 8.58 -12.97 -3.70
C LEU A 56 9.61 -13.55 -2.72
N LEU A 57 9.35 -14.74 -2.16
CA LEU A 57 10.28 -15.37 -1.21
C LEU A 57 11.55 -15.89 -1.87
N HIS A 58 11.50 -16.32 -3.13
CA HIS A 58 12.66 -16.82 -3.89
C HIS A 58 13.41 -15.72 -4.65
N THR A 59 12.93 -14.48 -4.63
CA THR A 59 13.58 -13.34 -5.29
C THR A 59 13.90 -12.22 -4.28
N PRO A 60 14.95 -12.38 -3.44
CA PRO A 60 15.25 -11.43 -2.35
C PRO A 60 15.50 -10.00 -2.82
N SER A 61 16.09 -9.82 -4.00
CA SER A 61 16.33 -8.49 -4.60
C SER A 61 15.00 -7.78 -4.88
N HIS A 62 14.07 -8.45 -5.54
CA HIS A 62 12.75 -7.91 -5.84
C HIS A 62 11.99 -7.57 -4.55
N LEU A 63 12.02 -8.45 -3.54
CA LEU A 63 11.40 -8.19 -2.25
C LEU A 63 12.02 -6.97 -1.54
N ALA A 64 13.33 -6.78 -1.64
CA ALA A 64 14.02 -5.62 -1.08
C ALA A 64 13.64 -4.32 -1.81
N GLU A 65 13.55 -4.34 -3.14
CA GLU A 65 13.08 -3.22 -3.95
C GLU A 65 11.65 -2.83 -3.58
N MET A 66 10.74 -3.81 -3.45
CA MET A 66 9.36 -3.55 -3.03
C MET A 66 9.27 -2.94 -1.63
N ARG A 67 10.10 -3.40 -0.68
CA ARG A 67 10.17 -2.82 0.68
C ARG A 67 10.66 -1.37 0.65
N ALA A 68 11.67 -1.08 -0.17
CA ALA A 68 12.18 0.27 -0.35
C ALA A 68 11.11 1.18 -0.96
N ALA A 69 10.42 0.71 -2.00
CA ALA A 69 9.29 1.39 -2.61
C ALA A 69 8.16 1.66 -1.60
N ALA A 70 7.76 0.66 -0.81
CA ALA A 70 6.76 0.84 0.24
C ALA A 70 7.17 1.92 1.23
N LYS A 71 8.42 1.89 1.71
CA LYS A 71 8.93 2.87 2.66
C LYS A 71 8.96 4.30 2.09
N ALA A 72 9.23 4.46 0.80
CA ALA A 72 9.22 5.76 0.13
C ALA A 72 7.83 6.41 0.09
N LEU A 73 6.75 5.62 0.22
CA LEU A 73 5.37 6.11 0.26
C LEU A 73 4.90 6.52 1.66
N ALA A 74 5.73 6.35 2.69
CA ALA A 74 5.33 6.65 4.06
C ALA A 74 4.98 8.14 4.24
N GLN A 75 3.82 8.39 4.86
CA GLN A 75 3.35 9.73 5.24
C GLN A 75 3.12 9.79 6.76
N PRO A 76 4.20 9.77 7.58
CA PRO A 76 4.09 9.62 9.04
C PRO A 76 3.36 10.79 9.72
N HIS A 77 3.40 11.97 9.12
CA HIS A 77 2.88 13.22 9.69
C HIS A 77 1.49 13.60 9.15
N GLY A 78 0.67 12.61 8.77
CA GLY A 78 -0.63 12.85 8.15
C GLY A 78 -1.57 13.69 9.02
N ALA A 79 -1.69 13.36 10.31
CA ALA A 79 -2.55 14.09 11.24
C ALA A 79 -2.06 15.55 11.46
N GLU A 80 -0.76 15.74 11.65
CA GLU A 80 -0.15 17.06 11.83
C GLU A 80 -0.29 17.93 10.58
N SER A 81 -0.16 17.33 9.39
CA SER A 81 -0.34 18.03 8.12
C SER A 81 -1.77 18.53 7.95
N ILE A 82 -2.76 17.71 8.31
CA ILE A 82 -4.17 18.11 8.28
C ILE A 82 -4.43 19.22 9.31
N ALA A 83 -3.94 19.07 10.54
CA ALA A 83 -4.11 20.09 11.58
C ALA A 83 -3.51 21.46 11.18
N ARG A 84 -2.34 21.44 10.55
CA ARG A 84 -1.70 22.65 10.00
C ARG A 84 -2.55 23.29 8.92
N LEU A 85 -3.02 22.50 7.95
CA LEU A 85 -3.90 22.99 6.87
C LEU A 85 -5.18 23.63 7.44
N MET A 86 -5.79 23.02 8.46
CA MET A 86 -6.98 23.58 9.11
C MET A 86 -6.68 24.93 9.78
N THR A 87 -5.51 25.06 10.42
CA THR A 87 -5.08 26.30 11.08
C THR A 87 -4.83 27.43 10.07
N GLU A 88 -4.16 27.11 8.95
CA GLU A 88 -3.92 28.04 7.84
C GLU A 88 -5.23 28.53 7.22
N LEU A 89 -6.18 27.63 6.97
CA LEU A 89 -7.50 27.97 6.42
C LEU A 89 -8.36 28.81 7.38
N ALA A 90 -8.20 28.63 8.69
CA ALA A 90 -8.91 29.39 9.71
C ALA A 90 -8.39 30.84 9.88
N GLY A 91 -7.33 31.23 9.16
CA GLY A 91 -6.77 32.59 9.21
C GLY A 91 -5.96 32.89 10.46
N ALA A 92 -5.54 31.87 11.21
CA ALA A 92 -4.62 32.04 12.31
C ALA A 92 -3.25 32.45 11.74
N ARG A 93 -2.92 33.75 11.89
CA ARG A 93 -1.55 34.27 11.75
C ARG A 93 -0.74 33.95 12.98
#